data_AF-A0A7X2MTX8-F1
#
_entry.id   AF-A0A7X2MTX8-F1
#
_cell.length_a   1.000
_cell.length_b   1.000
_cell.length_c   1.000
_cell.angle_alpha   90.00
_cell.angle_beta   90.00
_cell.angle_gamma   90.00
#
_symmetry.space_group_name_H-M   'P 1'
#
loop_
_entity.id
_entity.type
_entity.pdbx_description
1 polymer ?
#
loop_
_entity_poly.entity_id
_entity_poly.type
_entity_poly.pdbx_seq_one_letter_code
_entity_poly.pdbx_strand_id
1 'polypeptide(L)'
;KGAGLCPVRGHSNVQGNRTMGIDEKPAKAFLEALGNHFNFEPPRAAGHNTVEALNAMLRDEVKVLIALGGNLAAAAPDSPRTEEAMSRCGLTVHISTKLNRSHLVPGH
;
A
#
# COMPACT_ATOMS: atom_id res chain seq x y z
N LYS A 1 -2.39 -35.70 -8.61
CA LYS A 1 -2.78 -34.43 -9.29
C LYS A 1 -4.27 -34.24 -9.06
N GLY A 2 -4.71 -33.11 -8.49
CA GLY A 2 -6.14 -32.87 -8.20
C GLY A 2 -6.53 -32.77 -6.71
N ALA A 3 -5.57 -32.73 -5.79
CA ALA A 3 -5.81 -32.48 -4.37
C ALA A 3 -4.77 -31.50 -3.83
N GLY A 4 -5.19 -30.58 -2.95
CA GLY A 4 -4.37 -29.54 -2.34
C GLY A 4 -5.20 -28.33 -1.91
N LEU A 5 -4.65 -27.52 -1.01
CA LEU A 5 -5.27 -26.25 -0.62
C LEU A 5 -5.18 -25.27 -1.80
N CYS A 6 -6.34 -24.86 -2.32
CA CYS A 6 -6.43 -23.86 -3.40
C CYS A 6 -7.06 -22.58 -2.85
N PRO A 7 -6.27 -21.62 -2.34
CA PRO A 7 -6.79 -20.32 -1.94
C PRO A 7 -7.17 -19.53 -3.19
N VAL A 8 -8.47 -19.52 -3.52
CA VAL A 8 -9.00 -18.68 -4.59
C VAL A 8 -8.92 -17.22 -4.14
N ARG A 9 -8.11 -16.42 -4.85
CA ARG A 9 -7.92 -14.99 -4.56
C ARG A 9 -8.78 -14.16 -5.51
N GLY A 10 -9.48 -13.16 -4.98
CA GLY A 10 -10.54 -12.44 -5.70
C GLY A 10 -10.06 -11.37 -6.70
N HIS A 11 -8.92 -10.71 -6.48
CA HIS A 11 -8.42 -9.68 -7.40
C HIS A 11 -7.53 -10.27 -8.49
N SER A 12 -7.76 -9.84 -9.74
CA SER A 12 -7.15 -10.38 -10.97
C SER A 12 -5.62 -10.37 -10.98
N ASN A 13 -4.96 -9.52 -10.19
CA ASN A 13 -3.50 -9.41 -10.16
C ASN A 13 -2.88 -9.35 -8.75
N VAL A 14 -3.59 -9.83 -7.72
CA VAL A 14 -3.05 -9.82 -6.35
C VAL A 14 -1.75 -10.63 -6.23
N GLN A 15 -1.59 -11.64 -7.08
CA GLN A 15 -0.39 -12.48 -7.15
C GLN A 15 0.73 -11.77 -7.90
N GLY A 16 0.42 -11.18 -9.07
CA GLY A 16 1.38 -10.44 -9.87
C GLY A 16 1.97 -9.24 -9.12
N ASN A 17 1.17 -8.52 -8.34
CA ASN A 17 1.65 -7.41 -7.51
C ASN A 17 2.78 -7.82 -6.56
N ARG A 18 2.62 -8.97 -5.88
CA ARG A 18 3.66 -9.49 -4.97
C ARG A 18 4.90 -9.94 -5.74
N THR A 19 4.73 -10.57 -6.90
CA THR A 19 5.86 -10.96 -7.78
C THR A 19 6.67 -9.75 -8.27
N MET A 20 6.01 -8.61 -8.49
CA MET A 20 6.65 -7.37 -8.93
C MET A 20 7.23 -6.54 -7.77
N GLY A 21 7.25 -7.07 -6.54
CA GLY A 21 7.89 -6.42 -5.39
C GLY A 21 7.03 -5.41 -4.64
N ILE A 22 5.70 -5.43 -4.82
CA ILE A 22 4.79 -4.67 -3.94
C ILE A 22 4.70 -5.40 -2.60
N ASP A 23 5.68 -5.13 -1.73
CA ASP A 23 5.83 -5.80 -0.45
C ASP A 23 6.42 -4.84 0.59
N GLU A 24 5.78 -4.76 1.76
CA GLU A 24 6.25 -4.00 2.90
C GLU A 24 7.42 -4.68 3.63
N LYS A 25 7.61 -5.99 3.43
CA LYS A 25 8.67 -6.80 4.05
C LYS A 25 9.43 -7.62 2.99
N PRO A 26 10.06 -6.96 2.00
CA PRO A 26 10.75 -7.66 0.93
C PRO A 26 11.94 -8.47 1.45
N ALA A 27 12.19 -9.62 0.82
CA ALA A 27 13.31 -10.49 1.19
C ALA A 27 14.66 -9.80 0.94
N LYS A 28 15.66 -10.09 1.79
CA LYS A 28 17.01 -9.52 1.69
C LYS A 28 17.63 -9.67 0.28
N ALA A 29 17.50 -10.85 -0.32
CA ALA A 29 18.02 -11.13 -1.66
C ALA A 29 17.38 -10.24 -2.75
N PHE A 30 16.09 -9.92 -2.63
CA PHE A 30 15.42 -9.00 -3.56
C PHE A 30 15.97 -7.58 -3.42
N LEU A 31 16.13 -7.09 -2.20
CA LEU A 31 16.71 -5.77 -1.94
C LEU A 31 18.16 -5.67 -2.44
N GLU A 32 18.98 -6.71 -2.26
CA GLU A 32 20.33 -6.75 -2.82
C GLU A 32 20.33 -6.69 -4.36
N ALA A 33 19.48 -7.47 -5.02
CA ALA A 33 19.33 -7.42 -6.48
C ALA A 33 18.86 -6.05 -6.97
N LEU A 34 17.92 -5.42 -6.27
CA LEU A 34 17.39 -4.09 -6.57
C LEU A 34 18.50 -3.03 -6.47
N GLY A 35 19.27 -3.05 -5.37
CA GLY A 35 20.35 -2.11 -5.15
C GLY A 35 21.47 -2.26 -6.18
N ASN A 36 21.85 -3.49 -6.51
CA ASN A 36 22.86 -3.77 -7.54
C ASN A 36 22.43 -3.32 -8.93
N HIS A 37 21.16 -3.52 -9.29
CA HIS A 37 20.66 -3.20 -10.63
C HIS A 37 20.53 -1.69 -10.85
N PHE A 38 20.04 -0.96 -9.86
CA PHE A 38 19.76 0.48 -9.96
C PHE A 38 20.83 1.37 -9.31
N ASN A 39 21.89 0.77 -8.76
CA ASN A 39 23.02 1.45 -8.12
C ASN A 39 22.60 2.40 -6.96
N PHE A 40 21.79 1.89 -6.03
CA PHE A 40 21.41 2.58 -4.79
C PHE A 40 21.34 1.60 -3.62
N GLU A 41 21.23 2.10 -2.39
CA GLU A 41 21.04 1.27 -1.20
C GLU A 41 19.56 1.28 -0.76
N PRO A 42 18.81 0.19 -0.98
CA PRO A 42 17.41 0.13 -0.57
C PRO A 42 17.26 0.10 0.95
N PRO A 43 16.21 0.73 1.52
CA PRO A 43 15.91 0.62 2.94
C PRO A 43 15.77 -0.84 3.39
N ARG A 44 16.40 -1.17 4.52
CA ARG A 44 16.38 -2.54 5.09
C ARG A 44 15.32 -2.75 6.16
N ALA A 45 14.78 -1.66 6.72
CA ALA A 45 13.69 -1.72 7.68
C ALA A 45 12.38 -2.12 6.98
N ALA A 46 11.52 -2.86 7.68
CA ALA A 46 10.19 -3.15 7.19
C ALA A 46 9.38 -1.85 7.02
N GLY A 47 8.66 -1.75 5.91
CA GLY A 47 7.65 -0.73 5.71
C GLY A 47 6.38 -1.03 6.48
N HIS A 48 5.43 -0.10 6.39
CA HIS A 48 4.11 -0.27 6.99
C HIS A 48 3.20 -1.12 6.10
N ASN A 49 2.52 -2.10 6.69
CA ASN A 49 1.31 -2.65 6.09
C ASN A 49 0.15 -1.63 6.17
N THR A 50 -1.01 -1.93 5.57
CA THR A 50 -2.15 -1.00 5.54
C THR A 50 -2.58 -0.51 6.93
N VAL A 51 -2.66 -1.39 7.93
CA VAL A 51 -3.10 -1.02 9.29
C VAL A 51 -2.04 -0.18 10.00
N GLU A 52 -0.77 -0.55 9.87
CA GLU A 52 0.36 0.22 10.40
C GLU A 52 0.43 1.61 9.77
N ALA A 53 0.20 1.71 8.46
CA ALA A 53 0.23 2.96 7.72
C ALA A 53 -0.88 3.91 8.18
N LEU A 54 -2.11 3.42 8.32
CA LEU A 54 -3.22 4.22 8.85
C LEU A 54 -2.93 4.72 10.27
N ASN A 55 -2.37 3.87 11.13
CA ASN A 55 -1.99 4.30 12.48
C ASN A 55 -0.83 5.31 12.48
N ALA A 56 0.14 5.18 11.56
CA ALA A 56 1.23 6.13 11.42
C ALA A 56 0.75 7.49 10.89
N MET A 57 -0.23 7.51 9.98
CA MET A 57 -0.90 8.74 9.55
C MET A 57 -1.64 9.42 10.71
N LEU A 58 -2.35 8.64 11.54
CA LEU A 58 -3.02 9.16 12.75
C LEU A 58 -2.05 9.73 13.80
N ARG A 59 -0.79 9.28 13.81
CA ARG A 59 0.30 9.83 14.63
C ARG A 59 1.10 10.93 13.94
N ASP A 60 0.66 11.40 12.77
CA ASP A 60 1.34 12.39 11.93
C ASP A 60 2.76 11.98 11.47
N GLU A 61 3.09 10.69 11.48
CA GLU A 61 4.39 10.17 11.03
C GLU A 61 4.47 10.07 9.50
N VAL A 62 3.32 9.99 8.82
CA VAL A 62 3.21 9.96 7.37
C VAL A 62 2.70 11.31 6.86
N LYS A 63 3.46 11.96 5.99
CA LYS A 63 3.12 13.27 5.43
C LYS A 63 2.50 13.19 4.03
N VAL A 64 2.82 12.13 3.28
CA VAL A 64 2.39 11.97 1.90
C VAL A 64 1.79 10.59 1.70
N LEU A 65 0.61 10.53 1.09
CA LEU A 65 -0.03 9.31 0.63
C LEU A 65 -0.03 9.28 -0.91
N ILE A 66 0.48 8.21 -1.50
CA ILE A 66 0.33 7.91 -2.93
C ILE A 66 -0.47 6.61 -3.06
N ALA A 67 -1.67 6.71 -3.64
CA ALA A 67 -2.58 5.59 -3.83
C ALA A 67 -2.76 5.28 -5.32
N LEU A 68 -2.41 4.06 -5.73
CA LEU A 68 -2.55 3.58 -7.10
C LEU A 68 -3.67 2.54 -7.20
N GLY A 69 -4.69 2.80 -8.03
CA GLY A 69 -5.75 1.84 -8.37
C GLY A 69 -6.66 1.40 -7.22
N GLY A 70 -6.56 2.02 -6.03
CA GLY A 70 -7.28 1.63 -4.83
C GLY A 70 -8.42 2.59 -4.44
N ASN A 71 -9.34 2.09 -3.62
CA ASN A 71 -10.33 2.88 -2.89
C ASN A 71 -10.15 2.67 -1.38
N LEU A 72 -9.05 3.17 -0.83
CA LEU A 72 -8.64 2.96 0.55
C LEU A 72 -9.74 3.31 1.56
N ALA A 73 -10.39 4.48 1.40
CA ALA A 73 -11.44 4.96 2.29
C ALA A 73 -12.64 3.99 2.42
N ALA A 74 -12.97 3.25 1.35
CA ALA A 74 -14.07 2.29 1.37
C ALA A 74 -13.63 0.83 1.55
N ALA A 75 -12.35 0.52 1.30
CA ALA A 75 -11.83 -0.84 1.37
C ALA A 75 -11.32 -1.22 2.76
N ALA A 76 -10.84 -0.25 3.54
CA ALA A 76 -10.46 -0.47 4.92
C ALA A 76 -11.71 -0.64 5.82
N PRO A 77 -11.67 -1.54 6.83
CA PRO A 77 -12.86 -1.92 7.59
C PRO A 77 -13.46 -0.82 8.49
N ASP A 78 -12.67 0.19 8.88
CA ASP A 78 -13.11 1.33 9.69
C ASP A 78 -12.99 2.61 8.84
N SER A 79 -14.04 2.89 8.07
CA SER A 79 -14.04 4.02 7.13
C SER A 79 -13.84 5.37 7.81
N PRO A 80 -14.55 5.76 8.90
CA PRO A 80 -14.33 7.05 9.55
C PRO A 80 -12.88 7.25 9.99
N ARG A 81 -12.27 6.24 10.61
CA ARG A 81 -10.87 6.31 11.03
C ARG A 81 -9.89 6.34 9.85
N THR A 82 -10.22 5.65 8.76
CA THR A 82 -9.43 5.69 7.54
C THR A 82 -9.50 7.06 6.87
N GLU A 83 -10.68 7.67 6.83
CA GLU A 83 -10.87 9.02 6.30
C GLU A 83 -10.09 10.05 7.14
N GLU A 84 -10.14 9.95 8.47
CA GLU A 84 -9.33 10.78 9.38
C GLU A 84 -7.82 10.59 9.15
N ALA A 85 -7.35 9.35 9.05
CA ALA A 85 -5.95 9.06 8.78
C ALA A 85 -5.48 9.70 7.46
N MET A 86 -6.27 9.56 6.40
CA MET A 86 -5.95 10.13 5.09
C MET A 86 -5.91 11.67 5.12
N SER A 87 -6.83 12.33 5.84
CA SER A 87 -6.90 13.78 5.89
C SER A 87 -5.74 14.44 6.66
N ARG A 88 -5.02 13.68 7.49
CA ARG A 88 -3.81 14.15 8.20
C ARG A 88 -2.54 14.20 7.34
N CYS A 89 -2.57 13.60 6.15
CA CYS A 89 -1.44 13.71 5.22
C CYS A 89 -1.45 15.11 4.58
N GLY A 90 -0.33 15.83 4.58
CA GLY A 90 -0.23 17.13 3.90
C GLY A 90 -0.29 17.06 2.37
N LEU A 91 -0.13 15.86 1.78
CA LEU A 91 -0.34 15.61 0.36
C LEU A 91 -0.94 14.22 0.13
N THR A 92 -2.04 14.16 -0.63
CA THR A 92 -2.63 12.92 -1.11
C THR A 92 -2.63 12.89 -2.65
N VAL A 93 -2.08 11.84 -3.24
CA VAL A 93 -2.04 11.61 -4.70
C VAL A 93 -2.80 10.35 -5.01
N HIS A 94 -3.79 10.47 -5.91
CA HIS A 94 -4.62 9.34 -6.34
C HIS A 94 -4.43 9.09 -7.83
N ILE A 95 -3.86 7.93 -8.18
CA ILE A 95 -3.70 7.48 -9.56
C ILE A 95 -4.78 6.43 -9.81
N SER A 96 -5.85 6.83 -10.48
CA SER A 96 -7.03 5.98 -10.69
C SER A 96 -7.61 6.16 -12.09
N THR A 97 -8.39 5.19 -12.55
CA THR A 97 -9.13 5.27 -13.82
C THR A 97 -10.54 5.83 -13.65
N LYS A 98 -11.02 5.97 -12.40
CA LYS A 98 -12.36 6.45 -12.04
C LYS A 98 -12.32 7.13 -10.67
N LEU A 99 -13.12 8.17 -10.52
CA LEU A 99 -13.40 8.80 -9.23
C LEU A 99 -13.98 7.77 -8.25
N ASN A 100 -13.53 7.82 -7.00
CA ASN A 100 -13.99 6.96 -5.91
C ASN A 100 -13.94 7.71 -4.57
N ARG A 101 -14.43 7.07 -3.49
CA ARG A 101 -14.55 7.69 -2.16
C ARG A 101 -13.23 8.30 -1.64
N SER A 102 -12.10 7.66 -1.91
CA SER A 102 -10.78 8.15 -1.46
C SER A 102 -10.44 9.54 -2.03
N HIS A 103 -10.93 9.88 -3.22
CA HIS A 103 -10.69 11.19 -3.85
C HIS A 103 -11.49 12.32 -3.20
N LEU A 104 -12.49 11.99 -2.36
CA LEU A 104 -13.31 12.95 -1.63
C LEU A 104 -12.75 13.26 -0.24
N VAL A 105 -11.61 12.66 0.10
CA VAL A 105 -10.94 12.77 1.40
C VAL A 105 -9.53 13.33 1.16
N PRO A 106 -9.40 14.63 0.84
CA PRO A 106 -8.11 15.24 0.61
C PRO A 106 -7.33 15.34 1.92
N GLY A 107 -6.01 15.38 1.77
CA GLY A 107 -5.10 15.80 2.83
C GLY A 107 -5.24 17.28 3.20
N HIS A 108 -4.86 17.65 4.42
CA HIS A 108 -4.86 19.02 4.95
C HIS A 108 -3.49 19.48 5.45
#